data_AF-A0A8J6WSU0-F1
#
_entry.id   AF-A0A8J6WSU0-F1
#
_cell.length_a   1.000
_cell.length_b   1.000
_cell.length_c   1.000
_cell.angle_alpha   90.00
_cell.angle_beta   90.00
_cell.angle_gamma   90.00
#
_symmetry.space_group_name_H-M   'P 1'
#
loop_
_entity.id
_entity.type
_entity.pdbx_description
1 polymer ?
#
loop_
_entity_poly.entity_id
_entity_poly.type
_entity_poly.pdbx_seq_one_letter_code
_entity_poly.pdbx_strand_id
1 'polypeptide(L)'
;MVKQGWLRRVSRRLSIGQKISYGYAIALGVAVIGTTAGFVVGDRFQHAALERHNRAEEEVRLLHRLQASILQARTHQQQLIPLTEDLPALRDEYEHFLVHAAEIKRLWASVATHAQQLEYQADGHQEGIPELLETYQGVPEAYFQQANQLLEPTTQANVLPAQLQALQQQLLSFTNSAIALRFDGVSDDLVDIINTSYEEASQAKATLLSWETIRIQIIAGSILLSSLIGGLLAFYTSRAITKPIKWVTTVAQRTVQTSNFDLQAPVTTEDEIGILAASFNQLTQRVKMLLEEQQAAALQQQQMQETQLIQSEKMSSLGRMVAGVAHEINNPVNFIYGNLEHANTYVDDLLALIDTYQREVPQPPSAVQAQTEEIDLEFLQEDLPKLLQSMKMGSDRVRQIVLSLKNFSRLDESEVHAVDLHACLDSTLLILGSRIKKGITVTRNYGAVPNIEGYSGLLYQVFMNLLSNAIDALEEQPDTNSPKQLIITTEQTDPNWVVIRFQDNGSGMDADTQHKIFEAFFTTKPRGIGTGLGLSISRQIVEEKHHGQLACCSEMGQGTTFVITLPVKLTNSLPKTTAKSDRPKPAFLT
;
A
#
# COMPACT_ATOMS: atom_id res chain seq x y z
N MET A 1 31.31 -22.92 8.76
CA MET A 1 30.34 -21.83 8.97
C MET A 1 30.19 -20.83 7.80
N VAL A 2 30.96 -20.90 6.71
CA VAL A 2 30.89 -19.91 5.59
C VAL A 2 29.73 -20.16 4.59
N LYS A 3 29.22 -21.39 4.45
CA LYS A 3 28.15 -21.72 3.47
C LYS A 3 26.73 -21.22 3.85
N GLN A 4 26.43 -20.95 5.13
CA GLN A 4 25.09 -20.49 5.55
C GLN A 4 24.77 -19.04 5.12
N GLY A 5 25.79 -18.20 4.87
CA GLY A 5 25.60 -16.80 4.48
C GLY A 5 25.28 -16.58 3.00
N TRP A 6 25.63 -17.52 2.12
CA TRP A 6 25.38 -17.41 0.68
C TRP A 6 23.93 -17.77 0.33
N LEU A 7 23.45 -18.92 0.82
CA LEU A 7 22.05 -19.34 0.62
C LEU A 7 21.05 -18.31 1.16
N ARG A 8 21.34 -17.69 2.31
CA ARG A 8 20.51 -16.60 2.86
C ARG A 8 20.51 -15.35 2.00
N ARG A 9 21.65 -14.97 1.40
CA ARG A 9 21.75 -13.80 0.52
C ARG A 9 20.99 -14.00 -0.79
N VAL A 10 21.15 -15.17 -1.41
CA VAL A 10 20.42 -15.51 -2.64
C VAL A 10 18.92 -15.60 -2.36
N SER A 11 18.53 -16.27 -1.27
CA SER A 11 17.13 -16.38 -0.84
C SER A 11 16.47 -15.01 -0.62
N ARG A 12 17.17 -14.01 -0.07
CA ARG A 12 16.57 -12.69 0.21
C ARG A 12 16.10 -11.92 -1.03
N ARG A 13 16.66 -12.22 -2.21
CA ARG A 13 16.36 -11.56 -3.48
C ARG A 13 15.36 -12.30 -4.35
N LEU A 14 15.12 -13.57 -4.05
CA LEU A 14 14.17 -14.37 -4.80
C LEU A 14 12.75 -14.04 -4.36
N SER A 15 11.86 -13.89 -5.33
CA SER A 15 10.41 -13.81 -5.08
C SER A 15 9.92 -15.03 -4.32
N ILE A 16 8.80 -14.88 -3.62
CA ILE A 16 8.12 -16.00 -2.96
C ILE A 16 7.84 -17.12 -3.99
N GLY A 17 7.38 -16.76 -5.18
CA GLY A 17 7.11 -17.70 -6.27
C GLY A 17 8.35 -18.47 -6.71
N GLN A 18 9.48 -17.79 -6.90
CA GLN A 18 10.75 -18.44 -7.27
C GLN A 18 11.26 -19.38 -6.19
N LYS A 19 11.13 -19.02 -4.90
CA LYS A 19 11.53 -19.90 -3.78
C LYS A 19 10.76 -21.21 -3.78
N ILE A 20 9.44 -21.13 -3.98
CA ILE A 20 8.56 -22.29 -4.05
C ILE A 20 8.89 -23.12 -5.29
N SER A 21 8.99 -22.47 -6.45
CA SER A 21 9.26 -23.14 -7.73
C SER A 21 10.60 -23.86 -7.74
N TYR A 22 11.69 -23.24 -7.27
CA TYR A 22 13.00 -23.89 -7.19
C TYR A 22 13.02 -25.03 -6.18
N GLY A 23 12.30 -24.90 -5.06
CA GLY A 23 12.15 -25.98 -4.10
C GLY A 23 11.53 -27.23 -4.72
N TYR A 24 10.42 -27.07 -5.45
CA TYR A 24 9.78 -28.18 -6.17
C TYR A 24 10.67 -28.73 -7.31
N ALA A 25 11.31 -27.86 -8.08
CA ALA A 25 12.18 -28.29 -9.18
C ALA A 25 13.36 -29.15 -8.69
N ILE A 26 13.98 -28.78 -7.55
CA ILE A 26 15.07 -29.56 -6.95
C ILE A 26 14.56 -30.91 -6.44
N ALA A 27 13.47 -30.93 -5.67
CA ALA A 27 12.94 -32.17 -5.12
C ALA A 27 12.48 -33.13 -6.23
N LEU A 28 11.72 -32.63 -7.22
CA LEU A 28 11.26 -33.43 -8.35
C LEU A 28 12.44 -33.90 -9.22
N GLY A 29 13.43 -33.02 -9.45
CA GLY A 29 14.62 -33.35 -10.24
C GLY A 29 15.42 -34.51 -9.65
N VAL A 30 15.63 -34.53 -8.32
CA VAL A 30 16.32 -35.64 -7.65
C VAL A 30 15.56 -36.96 -7.80
N ALA A 31 14.23 -36.93 -7.68
CA ALA A 31 13.41 -38.12 -7.88
C ALA A 31 13.50 -38.63 -9.33
N VAL A 32 13.27 -37.74 -10.31
CA VAL A 32 13.28 -38.11 -11.74
C VAL A 32 14.64 -38.64 -12.18
N ILE A 33 15.74 -37.97 -11.81
CA ILE A 33 17.09 -38.41 -12.16
C ILE A 33 17.40 -39.76 -11.51
N GLY A 34 17.08 -39.92 -10.22
CA GLY A 34 17.34 -41.15 -9.49
C GLY A 34 16.52 -42.34 -10.00
N THR A 35 15.24 -42.13 -10.31
CA THR A 35 14.39 -43.15 -10.94
C THR A 35 14.90 -43.52 -12.33
N THR A 36 15.27 -42.53 -13.15
CA THR A 36 15.83 -42.78 -14.49
C THR A 36 17.13 -43.56 -14.42
N ALA A 37 18.04 -43.20 -13.51
CA ALA A 37 19.28 -43.93 -13.29
C ALA A 37 19.02 -45.36 -12.82
N GLY A 38 18.07 -45.56 -11.89
CA GLY A 38 17.64 -46.88 -11.44
C GLY A 38 17.13 -47.75 -12.58
N PHE A 39 16.30 -47.18 -13.47
CA PHE A 39 15.83 -47.90 -14.67
C PHE A 39 16.97 -48.21 -15.64
N VAL A 40 17.84 -47.26 -15.98
CA VAL A 40 18.93 -47.47 -16.94
C VAL A 40 19.94 -48.51 -16.45
N VAL A 41 20.33 -48.44 -15.17
CA VAL A 41 21.23 -49.44 -14.56
C VAL A 41 20.52 -50.79 -14.47
N GLY A 42 19.28 -50.79 -13.96
CA GLY A 42 18.49 -52.00 -13.81
C GLY A 42 18.30 -52.72 -15.14
N ASP A 43 17.85 -52.03 -16.17
CA ASP A 43 17.58 -52.58 -17.51
C ASP A 43 18.84 -53.21 -18.12
N ARG A 44 19.96 -52.46 -18.15
CA ARG A 44 21.20 -52.92 -18.78
C ARG A 44 21.79 -54.14 -18.09
N PHE A 45 21.88 -54.14 -16.76
CA PHE A 45 22.49 -55.25 -16.02
C PHE A 45 21.53 -56.43 -15.83
N GLN A 46 20.23 -56.18 -15.70
CA GLN A 46 19.23 -57.25 -15.61
C GLN A 46 19.10 -57.99 -16.94
N HIS A 47 19.13 -57.30 -18.09
CA HIS A 47 19.12 -57.97 -19.39
C HIS A 47 20.32 -58.90 -19.56
N ALA A 48 21.53 -58.42 -19.25
CA ALA A 48 22.72 -59.25 -19.31
C ALA A 48 22.66 -60.46 -18.35
N ALA A 49 22.18 -60.25 -17.12
CA ALA A 49 22.03 -61.33 -16.13
C ALA A 49 20.94 -62.35 -16.53
N LEU A 50 19.85 -61.90 -17.14
CA LEU A 50 18.77 -62.76 -17.65
C LEU A 50 19.24 -63.63 -18.81
N GLU A 51 19.97 -63.05 -19.77
CA GLU A 51 20.56 -63.83 -20.87
C GLU A 51 21.57 -64.87 -20.37
N ARG A 52 22.39 -64.52 -19.36
CA ARG A 52 23.31 -65.49 -18.74
C ARG A 52 22.57 -66.60 -18.00
N HIS A 53 21.52 -66.27 -17.25
CA HIS A 53 20.71 -67.26 -16.53
C HIS A 53 19.99 -68.22 -17.49
N ASN A 54 19.32 -67.70 -18.53
CA ASN A 54 18.59 -68.53 -19.49
C ASN A 54 19.54 -69.49 -20.23
N ARG A 55 20.75 -69.04 -20.59
CA ARG A 55 21.75 -69.90 -21.23
C ARG A 55 22.22 -71.02 -20.30
N ALA A 56 22.61 -70.69 -19.08
CA ALA A 56 23.05 -71.69 -18.11
C ALA A 56 21.94 -72.73 -17.80
N GLU A 57 20.67 -72.30 -17.74
CA GLU A 57 19.54 -73.24 -17.54
C GLU A 57 19.30 -74.14 -18.77
N GLU A 58 19.49 -73.61 -19.98
CA GLU A 58 19.42 -74.38 -21.22
C GLU A 58 20.55 -75.40 -21.33
N GLU A 59 21.78 -75.03 -20.95
CA GLU A 59 22.95 -75.91 -20.89
C GLU A 59 22.70 -77.11 -19.96
N VAL A 60 22.31 -76.85 -18.71
CA VAL A 60 21.96 -77.88 -17.71
C VAL A 60 20.87 -78.81 -18.25
N ARG A 61 19.85 -78.25 -18.92
CA ARG A 61 18.75 -79.03 -19.50
C ARG A 61 19.24 -79.94 -20.64
N LEU A 62 20.12 -79.45 -21.51
CA LEU A 62 20.67 -80.23 -22.62
C LEU A 62 21.54 -81.38 -22.10
N LEU A 63 22.43 -81.11 -21.15
CA LEU A 63 23.33 -82.11 -20.57
C LEU A 63 22.56 -83.19 -19.80
N HIS A 64 21.58 -82.81 -18.97
CA HIS A 64 20.73 -83.79 -18.28
C HIS A 64 19.93 -84.67 -19.25
N ARG A 65 19.39 -84.09 -20.34
CA ARG A 65 18.68 -84.87 -21.35
C ARG A 65 19.62 -85.83 -22.08
N LEU A 66 20.84 -85.40 -22.38
CA LEU A 66 21.85 -86.25 -23.01
C LEU A 66 22.23 -87.42 -22.09
N GLN A 67 22.53 -87.14 -20.83
CA GLN A 67 22.83 -88.15 -19.83
C GLN A 67 21.67 -89.15 -19.64
N ALA A 68 20.45 -88.65 -19.50
CA ALA A 68 19.26 -89.49 -19.38
C ALA A 68 19.08 -90.40 -20.60
N SER A 69 19.27 -89.86 -21.81
CA SER A 69 19.16 -90.63 -23.05
C SER A 69 20.26 -91.70 -23.15
N ILE A 70 21.49 -91.39 -22.74
CA ILE A 70 22.61 -92.35 -22.70
C ILE A 70 22.31 -93.49 -21.71
N LEU A 71 21.86 -93.17 -20.50
CA LEU A 71 21.49 -94.17 -19.49
C LEU A 71 20.30 -95.03 -19.95
N GLN A 72 19.31 -94.44 -20.63
CA GLN A 72 18.18 -95.17 -21.21
C GLN A 72 18.64 -96.08 -22.34
N ALA A 73 19.46 -95.59 -23.27
CA ALA A 73 20.03 -96.42 -24.34
C ALA A 73 20.83 -97.60 -23.78
N ARG A 74 21.63 -97.40 -22.72
CA ARG A 74 22.33 -98.48 -22.02
C ARG A 74 21.37 -99.48 -21.37
N THR A 75 20.31 -98.98 -20.74
CA THR A 75 19.28 -99.82 -20.10
C THR A 75 18.60 -100.71 -21.16
N HIS A 76 18.15 -100.13 -22.28
CA HIS A 76 17.55 -100.87 -23.38
C HIS A 76 18.55 -101.88 -23.98
N GLN A 77 19.81 -101.49 -24.16
CA GLN A 77 20.85 -102.38 -24.67
C GLN A 77 21.05 -103.62 -23.77
N GLN A 78 21.03 -103.46 -22.45
CA GLN A 78 21.14 -104.56 -21.51
C GLN A 78 19.91 -105.47 -21.52
N GLN A 79 18.71 -104.91 -21.73
CA GLN A 79 17.46 -105.67 -21.83
C GLN A 79 17.36 -106.53 -23.10
N LEU A 80 18.08 -106.17 -24.17
CA LEU A 80 18.15 -107.00 -25.38
C LEU A 80 18.75 -108.40 -25.11
N ILE A 81 19.62 -108.55 -24.10
CA ILE A 81 20.29 -109.82 -23.79
C ILE A 81 19.30 -110.92 -23.34
N PRO A 82 18.49 -110.71 -22.27
CA PRO A 82 17.49 -111.70 -21.87
C PRO A 82 16.35 -111.86 -22.88
N LEU A 83 16.06 -110.84 -23.70
CA LEU A 83 14.98 -110.89 -24.69
C LEU A 83 15.34 -111.66 -25.97
N THR A 84 16.58 -112.16 -26.10
CA THR A 84 16.97 -113.03 -27.24
C THR A 84 16.15 -114.32 -27.35
N GLU A 85 15.41 -114.69 -26.30
CA GLU A 85 14.49 -115.83 -26.27
C GLU A 85 13.07 -115.50 -26.81
N ASP A 86 12.70 -114.22 -26.89
CA ASP A 86 11.40 -113.71 -27.35
C ASP A 86 11.58 -112.69 -28.48
N LEU A 87 11.55 -113.17 -29.74
CA LEU A 87 11.82 -112.37 -30.95
C LEU A 87 10.91 -111.12 -31.10
N PRO A 88 9.58 -111.22 -30.92
CA PRO A 88 8.71 -110.03 -30.89
C PRO A 88 9.13 -108.99 -29.85
N ALA A 89 9.43 -109.40 -28.61
CA ALA A 89 9.85 -108.48 -27.55
C ALA A 89 11.25 -107.90 -27.81
N LEU A 90 12.18 -108.69 -28.35
CA LEU A 90 13.51 -108.24 -28.77
C LEU A 90 13.41 -107.15 -29.84
N ARG A 91 12.51 -107.31 -30.81
CA ARG A 91 12.32 -106.33 -31.88
C ARG A 91 11.74 -105.02 -31.36
N ASP A 92 10.75 -105.08 -30.47
CA ASP A 92 10.16 -103.89 -29.84
C ASP A 92 11.20 -103.14 -29.00
N GLU A 93 11.98 -103.87 -28.21
CA GLU A 93 13.07 -103.31 -27.40
C GLU A 93 14.19 -102.70 -28.26
N TYR A 94 14.48 -103.31 -29.41
CA TYR A 94 15.45 -102.79 -30.36
C TYR A 94 14.99 -101.48 -31.00
N GLU A 95 13.70 -101.34 -31.32
CA GLU A 95 13.14 -100.07 -31.79
C GLU A 95 13.26 -98.97 -30.72
N HIS A 96 12.97 -99.28 -29.44
CA HIS A 96 13.20 -98.33 -28.34
C HIS A 96 14.66 -97.92 -28.21
N PHE A 97 15.60 -98.85 -28.35
CA PHE A 97 17.03 -98.57 -28.38
C PHE A 97 17.42 -97.62 -29.54
N LEU A 98 16.86 -97.82 -30.75
CA LEU A 98 17.09 -96.96 -31.90
C LEU A 98 16.49 -95.55 -31.72
N VAL A 99 15.35 -95.43 -31.02
CA VAL A 99 14.76 -94.12 -30.67
C VAL A 99 15.74 -93.31 -29.82
N HIS A 100 16.33 -93.91 -28.78
CA HIS A 100 17.34 -93.24 -27.95
C HIS A 100 18.64 -92.97 -28.72
N ALA A 101 19.03 -93.84 -29.65
CA ALA A 101 20.17 -93.60 -30.54
C ALA A 101 19.99 -92.32 -31.38
N ALA A 102 18.80 -92.14 -31.96
CA ALA A 102 18.45 -90.94 -32.72
C ALA A 102 18.39 -89.69 -31.83
N GLU A 103 17.86 -89.81 -30.61
CA GLU A 103 17.80 -88.73 -29.64
C GLU A 103 19.19 -88.29 -29.15
N ILE A 104 20.08 -89.24 -28.82
CA ILE A 104 21.46 -88.95 -28.44
C ILE A 104 22.20 -88.25 -29.57
N LYS A 105 22.06 -88.72 -30.82
CA LYS A 105 22.67 -88.05 -31.98
C LYS A 105 22.22 -86.60 -32.11
N ARG A 106 20.92 -86.34 -31.92
CA ARG A 106 20.35 -84.99 -31.95
C ARG A 106 20.86 -84.13 -30.80
N LEU A 107 20.83 -84.65 -29.57
CA LEU A 107 21.29 -83.94 -28.37
C LEU A 107 22.79 -83.66 -28.41
N TRP A 108 23.60 -84.60 -28.88
CA TRP A 108 25.03 -84.44 -29.10
C TRP A 108 25.32 -83.27 -30.05
N ALA A 109 24.59 -83.19 -31.17
CA ALA A 109 24.70 -82.06 -32.10
C ALA A 109 24.23 -80.73 -31.47
N SER A 110 23.17 -80.75 -30.65
CA SER A 110 22.70 -79.56 -29.92
C SER A 110 23.71 -79.08 -28.87
N VAL A 111 24.33 -79.98 -28.11
CA VAL A 111 25.39 -79.67 -27.14
C VAL A 111 26.63 -79.12 -27.86
N ALA A 112 27.03 -79.71 -28.99
CA ALA A 112 28.14 -79.21 -29.80
C ALA A 112 27.87 -77.80 -30.38
N THR A 113 26.65 -77.57 -30.86
CA THR A 113 26.24 -76.24 -31.35
C THR A 113 26.23 -75.20 -30.22
N HIS A 114 25.74 -75.59 -29.04
CA HIS A 114 25.72 -74.73 -27.86
C HIS A 114 27.15 -74.37 -27.43
N ALA A 115 28.06 -75.35 -27.34
CA ALA A 115 29.47 -75.13 -26.99
C ALA A 115 30.19 -74.16 -27.95
N GLN A 116 29.93 -74.26 -29.27
CA GLN A 116 30.48 -73.32 -30.25
C GLN A 116 29.96 -71.88 -30.09
N GLN A 117 28.72 -71.71 -29.63
CA GLN A 117 28.16 -70.39 -29.34
C GLN A 117 28.81 -69.75 -28.10
N LEU A 118 29.28 -70.57 -27.16
CA LEU A 118 29.92 -70.14 -25.93
C LEU A 118 31.38 -69.72 -26.15
N GLU A 119 32.14 -70.40 -27.00
CA GLU A 119 33.53 -70.05 -27.36
C GLU A 119 33.69 -68.64 -27.96
N TYR A 120 32.63 -68.11 -28.57
CA TYR A 120 32.61 -66.76 -29.14
C TYR A 120 32.42 -65.64 -28.10
N GLN A 121 31.95 -65.97 -26.89
CA GLN A 121 31.69 -65.00 -25.84
C GLN A 121 32.55 -65.31 -24.62
N ALA A 122 33.68 -64.61 -24.51
CA ALA A 122 34.71 -64.76 -23.47
C ALA A 122 34.21 -64.51 -22.02
N ASP A 123 33.36 -65.38 -21.50
CA ASP A 123 33.07 -65.57 -20.08
C ASP A 123 33.80 -66.86 -19.69
N GLY A 124 35.02 -66.72 -19.17
CA GLY A 124 35.84 -67.86 -18.77
C GLY A 124 35.15 -68.67 -17.70
N HIS A 125 34.79 -69.92 -18.05
CA HIS A 125 34.71 -71.12 -17.22
C HIS A 125 33.95 -72.21 -18.01
N GLN A 126 34.56 -72.75 -19.07
CA GLN A 126 34.00 -73.92 -19.74
C GLN A 126 35.12 -74.86 -20.17
N GLU A 127 35.79 -75.45 -19.17
CA GLU A 127 36.79 -76.49 -19.44
C GLU A 127 36.12 -77.85 -19.71
N GLY A 128 34.88 -78.09 -19.26
CA GLY A 128 34.26 -79.43 -19.31
C GLY A 128 33.60 -79.85 -20.64
N ILE A 129 32.72 -79.03 -21.24
CA ILE A 129 31.93 -79.44 -22.43
C ILE A 129 32.80 -79.63 -23.69
N PRO A 130 33.71 -78.69 -24.05
CA PRO A 130 34.58 -78.88 -25.20
C PRO A 130 35.48 -80.11 -25.04
N GLU A 131 36.03 -80.33 -23.84
CA GLU A 131 36.87 -81.50 -23.52
C GLU A 131 36.08 -82.81 -23.62
N LEU A 132 34.82 -82.85 -23.15
CA LEU A 132 33.92 -84.00 -23.32
C LEU A 132 33.67 -84.31 -24.80
N LEU A 133 33.35 -83.29 -25.60
CA LEU A 133 33.06 -83.45 -27.03
C LEU A 133 34.28 -83.93 -27.82
N GLU A 134 35.48 -83.49 -27.46
CA GLU A 134 36.74 -83.93 -28.06
C GLU A 134 37.09 -85.36 -27.63
N THR A 135 37.02 -85.66 -26.32
CA THR A 135 37.39 -86.97 -25.74
C THR A 135 36.53 -88.11 -26.28
N TYR A 136 35.24 -87.86 -26.50
CA TYR A 136 34.27 -88.85 -26.95
C TYR A 136 33.80 -88.63 -28.39
N GLN A 137 34.58 -87.91 -29.19
CA GLN A 137 34.24 -87.66 -30.58
C GLN A 137 34.02 -88.97 -31.35
N GLY A 138 32.82 -89.13 -31.93
CA GLY A 138 32.43 -90.31 -32.70
C GLY A 138 32.16 -91.57 -31.86
N VAL A 139 32.27 -91.51 -30.52
CA VAL A 139 32.01 -92.65 -29.63
C VAL A 139 30.52 -93.06 -29.63
N PRO A 140 29.53 -92.14 -29.48
CA PRO A 140 28.13 -92.51 -29.58
C PRO A 140 27.78 -93.16 -30.94
N GLU A 141 28.23 -92.57 -32.04
CA GLU A 141 28.00 -93.09 -33.39
C GLU A 141 28.59 -94.51 -33.56
N ALA A 142 29.83 -94.72 -33.11
CA ALA A 142 30.49 -96.01 -33.19
C ALA A 142 29.85 -97.07 -32.28
N TYR A 143 29.34 -96.68 -31.10
CA TYR A 143 28.60 -97.56 -30.20
C TYR A 143 27.32 -98.07 -30.85
N PHE A 144 26.48 -97.16 -31.37
CA PHE A 144 25.23 -97.54 -32.03
C PHE A 144 25.47 -98.28 -33.34
N GLN A 145 26.53 -97.96 -34.09
CA GLN A 145 26.89 -98.69 -35.31
C GLN A 145 27.28 -100.14 -35.00
N GLN A 146 28.10 -100.38 -33.97
CA GLN A 146 28.47 -101.73 -33.57
C GLN A 146 27.27 -102.51 -33.01
N ALA A 147 26.41 -101.88 -32.21
CA ALA A 147 25.17 -102.49 -31.74
C ALA A 147 24.24 -102.88 -32.91
N ASN A 148 24.02 -101.96 -33.87
CA ASN A 148 23.18 -102.19 -35.04
C ASN A 148 23.73 -103.32 -35.93
N GLN A 149 25.05 -103.43 -36.10
CA GLN A 149 25.66 -104.54 -36.85
C GLN A 149 25.37 -105.93 -36.24
N LEU A 150 25.19 -106.02 -34.92
CA LEU A 150 24.84 -107.27 -34.24
C LEU A 150 23.34 -107.57 -34.33
N LEU A 151 22.49 -106.54 -34.25
CA LEU A 151 21.05 -106.67 -34.05
C LEU A 151 20.22 -106.58 -35.35
N GLU A 152 20.64 -105.79 -36.33
CA GLU A 152 19.92 -105.55 -37.60
C GLU A 152 19.68 -106.84 -38.42
N PRO A 153 20.67 -107.74 -38.61
CA PRO A 153 20.46 -108.97 -39.38
C PRO A 153 19.46 -109.92 -38.72
N THR A 154 19.39 -109.88 -37.38
CA THR A 154 18.63 -110.83 -36.56
C THR A 154 17.18 -110.39 -36.35
N THR A 155 16.92 -109.07 -36.37
CA THR A 155 15.58 -108.49 -36.18
C THR A 155 14.76 -108.40 -37.47
N GLN A 156 15.39 -108.55 -38.65
CA GLN A 156 14.75 -108.45 -39.97
C GLN A 156 14.48 -109.80 -40.65
N ALA A 157 15.02 -110.91 -40.14
CA ALA A 157 14.92 -112.25 -40.75
C ALA A 157 14.29 -113.30 -39.82
N ASN A 158 13.85 -114.44 -40.37
CA ASN A 158 13.47 -115.62 -39.56
C ASN A 158 14.75 -116.38 -39.15
N VAL A 159 15.10 -116.31 -37.87
CA VAL A 159 16.41 -116.74 -37.34
C VAL A 159 16.32 -118.12 -36.67
N LEU A 160 17.35 -118.96 -36.87
CA LEU A 160 17.47 -120.29 -36.23
C LEU A 160 17.86 -120.17 -34.74
N PRO A 161 17.43 -121.09 -33.85
CA PRO A 161 17.77 -121.04 -32.41
C PRO A 161 19.27 -120.97 -32.09
N ALA A 162 20.12 -121.60 -32.91
CA ALA A 162 21.58 -121.54 -32.77
C ALA A 162 22.17 -120.14 -33.04
N GLN A 163 21.52 -119.34 -33.88
CA GLN A 163 21.93 -117.96 -34.19
C GLN A 163 21.50 -117.00 -33.07
N LEU A 164 20.39 -117.27 -32.36
CA LEU A 164 19.96 -116.51 -31.19
C LEU A 164 20.91 -116.68 -30.00
N GLN A 165 21.39 -117.90 -29.76
CA GLN A 165 22.37 -118.17 -28.70
C GLN A 165 23.74 -117.51 -29.01
N ALA A 166 24.15 -117.48 -30.28
CA ALA A 166 25.33 -116.75 -30.72
C ALA A 166 25.16 -115.24 -30.56
N LEU A 167 23.99 -114.68 -30.91
CA LEU A 167 23.67 -113.26 -30.69
C LEU A 167 23.73 -112.90 -29.20
N GLN A 168 23.17 -113.73 -28.32
CA GLN A 168 23.23 -113.50 -26.87
C GLN A 168 24.68 -113.40 -26.37
N GLN A 169 25.55 -114.33 -26.78
CA GLN A 169 26.98 -114.27 -26.44
C GLN A 169 27.69 -113.04 -27.03
N GLN A 170 27.32 -112.63 -28.24
CA GLN A 170 27.86 -111.43 -28.89
C GLN A 170 27.38 -110.13 -28.22
N LEU A 171 26.14 -110.08 -27.72
CA LEU A 171 25.64 -108.94 -26.95
C LEU A 171 26.31 -108.85 -25.57
N LEU A 172 26.56 -110.00 -24.91
CA LEU A 172 27.34 -110.06 -23.67
C LEU A 172 28.82 -109.66 -23.85
N SER A 173 29.42 -109.96 -25.00
CA SER A 173 30.78 -109.49 -25.30
C SER A 173 30.78 -108.01 -25.69
N PHE A 174 29.73 -107.53 -26.37
CA PHE A 174 29.54 -106.13 -26.70
C PHE A 174 29.38 -105.25 -25.45
N THR A 175 28.62 -105.68 -24.43
CA THR A 175 28.49 -104.92 -23.16
C THR A 175 29.82 -104.64 -22.48
N ASN A 176 30.82 -105.49 -22.70
CA ASN A 176 32.15 -105.36 -22.10
C ASN A 176 33.21 -104.90 -23.12
N SER A 177 32.78 -104.45 -24.30
CA SER A 177 33.68 -103.98 -25.35
C SER A 177 34.31 -102.64 -24.98
N ALA A 178 35.48 -102.35 -25.57
CA ALA A 178 36.14 -101.07 -25.38
C ALA A 178 35.26 -99.87 -25.80
N ILE A 179 34.38 -100.04 -26.78
CA ILE A 179 33.46 -98.96 -27.19
C ILE A 179 32.32 -98.77 -26.20
N ALA A 180 31.77 -99.85 -25.62
CA ALA A 180 30.73 -99.77 -24.61
C ALA A 180 31.24 -99.11 -23.33
N LEU A 181 32.45 -99.48 -22.87
CA LEU A 181 33.09 -98.84 -21.72
C LEU A 181 33.41 -97.36 -21.97
N ARG A 182 33.83 -96.98 -23.19
CA ARG A 182 34.00 -95.56 -23.55
C ARG A 182 32.68 -94.81 -23.65
N PHE A 183 31.61 -95.47 -24.11
CA PHE A 183 30.27 -94.87 -24.16
C PHE A 183 29.71 -94.65 -22.74
N ASP A 184 29.99 -95.57 -21.82
CA ASP A 184 29.66 -95.41 -20.40
C ASP A 184 30.42 -94.22 -19.77
N GLY A 185 31.70 -94.05 -20.12
CA GLY A 185 32.52 -92.92 -19.69
C GLY A 185 31.91 -91.55 -20.03
N VAL A 186 31.13 -91.45 -21.12
CA VAL A 186 30.38 -90.23 -21.45
C VAL A 186 29.42 -89.85 -20.33
N SER A 187 28.68 -90.83 -19.78
CA SER A 187 27.73 -90.57 -18.70
C SER A 187 28.42 -90.20 -17.40
N ASP A 188 29.59 -90.78 -17.13
CA ASP A 188 30.37 -90.53 -15.91
C ASP A 188 30.93 -89.10 -15.94
N ASP A 189 31.59 -88.69 -17.03
CA ASP A 189 32.13 -87.33 -17.17
C ASP A 189 31.01 -86.27 -17.25
N LEU A 190 29.83 -86.64 -17.79
CA LEU A 190 28.66 -85.76 -17.76
C LEU A 190 28.17 -85.45 -16.35
N VAL A 191 28.36 -86.33 -15.35
CA VAL A 191 27.94 -86.05 -13.96
C VAL A 191 28.64 -84.81 -13.42
N ASP A 192 29.96 -84.73 -13.58
CA ASP A 192 30.75 -83.64 -13.04
C ASP A 192 30.45 -82.33 -13.76
N ILE A 193 30.33 -82.37 -15.10
CA ILE A 193 29.97 -81.20 -15.91
C ILE A 193 28.58 -80.69 -15.54
N ILE A 194 27.58 -81.57 -15.41
CA ILE A 194 26.21 -81.19 -15.01
C ILE A 194 26.20 -80.52 -13.64
N ASN A 195 26.96 -81.03 -12.68
CA ASN A 195 27.05 -80.43 -11.34
C ASN A 195 27.64 -79.02 -11.41
N THR A 196 28.72 -78.81 -12.16
CA THR A 196 29.32 -77.50 -12.36
C THR A 196 28.37 -76.54 -13.09
N SER A 197 27.76 -76.95 -14.20
CA SER A 197 26.80 -76.13 -14.94
C SER A 197 25.57 -75.77 -14.08
N TYR A 198 25.14 -76.66 -13.19
CA TYR A 198 24.04 -76.39 -12.25
C TYR A 198 24.42 -75.33 -11.20
N GLU A 199 25.63 -75.39 -10.65
CA GLU A 199 26.14 -74.35 -9.75
C GLU A 199 26.22 -73.00 -10.44
N GLU A 200 26.70 -72.94 -11.69
CA GLU A 200 26.74 -71.71 -12.49
C GLU A 200 25.35 -71.15 -12.79
N ALA A 201 24.39 -72.00 -13.16
CA ALA A 201 23.01 -71.58 -13.39
C ALA A 201 22.38 -71.00 -12.12
N SER A 202 22.69 -71.59 -10.95
CA SER A 202 22.27 -71.10 -9.64
C SER A 202 22.91 -69.75 -9.30
N GLN A 203 24.21 -69.57 -9.56
CA GLN A 203 24.92 -68.30 -9.37
C GLN A 203 24.40 -67.19 -10.32
N ALA A 204 24.11 -67.52 -11.58
CA ALA A 204 23.52 -66.59 -12.53
C ALA A 204 22.13 -66.11 -12.08
N LYS A 205 21.31 -67.02 -11.53
CA LYS A 205 20.01 -66.69 -10.92
C LYS A 205 20.16 -65.77 -9.71
N ALA A 206 21.11 -66.06 -8.82
CA ALA A 206 21.40 -65.22 -7.66
C ALA A 206 21.85 -63.81 -8.10
N THR A 207 22.68 -63.73 -9.13
CA THR A 207 23.14 -62.46 -9.71
C THR A 207 21.97 -61.66 -10.28
N LEU A 208 21.06 -62.28 -11.02
CA LEU A 208 19.84 -61.65 -11.54
C LEU A 208 18.99 -61.03 -10.42
N LEU A 209 18.70 -61.79 -9.36
CA LEU A 209 17.91 -61.32 -8.22
C LEU A 209 18.62 -60.18 -7.47
N SER A 210 19.95 -60.21 -7.40
CA SER A 210 20.73 -59.12 -6.78
C SER A 210 20.58 -57.81 -7.56
N TRP A 211 20.59 -57.84 -8.90
CA TRP A 211 20.40 -56.66 -9.75
C TRP A 211 18.98 -56.10 -9.67
N GLU A 212 17.97 -56.97 -9.57
CA GLU A 212 16.58 -56.53 -9.32
C GLU A 212 16.46 -55.79 -7.98
N THR A 213 17.11 -56.31 -6.95
CA THR A 213 17.13 -55.70 -5.61
C THR A 213 17.86 -54.35 -5.64
N ILE A 214 19.01 -54.26 -6.30
CA ILE A 214 19.78 -53.01 -6.45
C ILE A 214 18.95 -51.95 -7.17
N ARG A 215 18.24 -52.30 -8.25
CA ARG A 215 17.34 -51.38 -8.96
C ARG A 215 16.30 -50.78 -8.01
N ILE A 216 15.61 -51.64 -7.25
CA ILE A 216 14.58 -51.20 -6.30
C ILE A 216 15.18 -50.30 -5.22
N GLN A 217 16.37 -50.64 -4.70
CA GLN A 217 17.06 -49.83 -3.70
C GLN A 217 17.46 -48.44 -4.23
N ILE A 218 17.94 -48.33 -5.47
CA ILE A 218 18.28 -47.03 -6.09
C ILE A 218 17.02 -46.17 -6.23
N ILE A 219 15.92 -46.75 -6.73
CA ILE A 219 14.65 -46.03 -6.90
C ILE A 219 14.08 -45.59 -5.54
N ALA A 220 13.99 -46.51 -4.58
CA ALA A 220 13.46 -46.23 -3.24
C ALA A 220 14.33 -45.19 -2.51
N GLY A 221 15.66 -45.33 -2.57
CA GLY A 221 16.60 -44.37 -1.98
C GLY A 221 16.47 -42.97 -2.59
N SER A 222 16.27 -42.88 -3.91
CA SER A 222 16.08 -41.61 -4.60
C SER A 222 14.77 -40.92 -4.22
N ILE A 223 13.67 -41.68 -4.07
CA ILE A 223 12.36 -41.16 -3.62
C ILE A 223 12.43 -40.68 -2.17
N LEU A 224 13.08 -41.46 -1.28
CA LEU A 224 13.26 -41.08 0.12
C LEU A 224 14.12 -39.82 0.24
N LEU A 225 15.21 -39.72 -0.53
CA LEU A 225 16.06 -38.54 -0.56
C LEU A 225 15.32 -37.31 -1.09
N SER A 226 14.56 -37.46 -2.18
CA SER A 226 13.71 -36.40 -2.73
C SER A 226 12.67 -35.92 -1.70
N SER A 227 12.00 -36.85 -1.00
CA SER A 227 11.02 -36.52 0.04
C SER A 227 11.65 -35.78 1.22
N LEU A 228 12.84 -36.20 1.66
CA LEU A 228 13.59 -35.54 2.73
C LEU A 228 13.99 -34.11 2.34
N ILE A 229 14.54 -33.95 1.13
CA ILE A 229 14.92 -32.64 0.57
C ILE A 229 13.69 -31.75 0.46
N GLY A 230 12.58 -32.26 -0.08
CA GLY A 230 11.31 -31.54 -0.19
C GLY A 230 10.78 -31.09 1.16
N GLY A 231 10.78 -31.95 2.17
CA GLY A 231 10.38 -31.61 3.54
C GLY A 231 11.24 -30.51 4.19
N LEU A 232 12.56 -30.59 4.03
CA LEU A 232 13.49 -29.56 4.53
C LEU A 232 13.30 -28.21 3.83
N LEU A 233 13.13 -28.22 2.51
CA LEU A 233 12.84 -27.01 1.72
C LEU A 233 11.48 -26.41 2.09
N ALA A 234 10.44 -27.23 2.27
CA ALA A 234 9.11 -26.80 2.70
C ALA A 234 9.16 -26.14 4.09
N PHE A 235 9.88 -26.75 5.04
CA PHE A 235 10.07 -26.18 6.37
C PHE A 235 10.82 -24.84 6.34
N TYR A 236 11.87 -24.74 5.53
CA TYR A 236 12.65 -23.52 5.37
C TYR A 236 11.83 -22.39 4.73
N THR A 237 11.17 -22.68 3.60
CA THR A 237 10.34 -21.71 2.86
C THR A 237 9.16 -21.23 3.72
N SER A 238 8.47 -22.14 4.42
CA SER A 238 7.41 -21.80 5.36
C SER A 238 7.89 -20.79 6.41
N ARG A 239 9.02 -21.06 7.08
CA ARG A 239 9.58 -20.13 8.07
C ARG A 239 10.05 -18.80 7.46
N ALA A 240 10.57 -18.81 6.23
CA ALA A 240 11.03 -17.62 5.53
C ALA A 240 9.87 -16.69 5.14
N ILE A 241 8.66 -17.23 4.90
CA ILE A 241 7.46 -16.48 4.53
C ILE A 241 6.67 -16.07 5.78
N THR A 242 6.39 -17.00 6.69
CA THR A 242 5.48 -16.76 7.83
C THR A 242 6.05 -15.77 8.85
N LYS A 243 7.37 -15.80 9.12
CA LYS A 243 7.97 -14.92 10.15
C LYS A 243 7.85 -13.43 9.79
N PRO A 244 8.28 -12.97 8.59
CA PRO A 244 8.13 -11.57 8.21
C PRO A 244 6.68 -11.09 8.17
N ILE A 245 5.76 -11.90 7.65
CA ILE A 245 4.32 -11.58 7.63
C ILE A 245 3.79 -11.36 9.04
N LYS A 246 4.17 -12.21 10.01
CA LYS A 246 3.77 -12.03 11.41
C LYS A 246 4.28 -10.71 11.99
N TRP A 247 5.53 -10.30 11.71
CA TRP A 247 6.03 -9.01 12.19
C TRP A 247 5.25 -7.84 11.62
N VAL A 248 5.01 -7.80 10.31
CA VAL A 248 4.21 -6.75 9.66
C VAL A 248 2.80 -6.70 10.26
N THR A 249 2.16 -7.86 10.44
CA THR A 249 0.82 -7.96 11.01
C THR A 249 0.77 -7.47 12.46
N THR A 250 1.73 -7.88 13.29
CA THR A 250 1.79 -7.46 14.69
C THR A 250 2.07 -5.97 14.82
N VAL A 251 2.96 -5.42 13.99
CA VAL A 251 3.21 -3.97 14.00
C VAL A 251 1.96 -3.23 13.54
N ALA A 252 1.33 -3.65 12.45
CA ALA A 252 0.08 -3.02 11.98
C ALA A 252 -1.03 -3.04 13.05
N GLN A 253 -1.24 -4.16 13.72
CA GLN A 253 -2.20 -4.26 14.83
C GLN A 253 -1.85 -3.31 15.97
N ARG A 254 -0.58 -3.25 16.37
CA ARG A 254 -0.13 -2.36 17.45
C ARG A 254 -0.26 -0.89 17.06
N THR A 255 0.15 -0.51 15.86
CA THR A 255 0.02 0.86 15.34
C THR A 255 -1.41 1.36 15.45
N VAL A 256 -2.39 0.53 15.06
CA VAL A 256 -3.80 0.89 15.16
C VAL A 256 -4.30 0.88 16.61
N GLN A 257 -3.98 -0.16 17.39
CA GLN A 257 -4.47 -0.30 18.77
C GLN A 257 -3.94 0.77 19.72
N THR A 258 -2.66 1.13 19.62
CA THR A 258 -2.02 2.13 20.48
C THR A 258 -2.00 3.51 19.86
N SER A 259 -2.51 3.68 18.62
CA SER A 259 -2.39 4.91 17.83
C SER A 259 -0.96 5.42 17.72
N ASN A 260 0.04 4.51 17.80
CA ASN A 260 1.44 4.85 17.71
C ASN A 260 1.94 4.61 16.28
N PHE A 261 1.94 5.69 15.50
CA PHE A 261 2.38 5.71 14.10
C PHE A 261 3.91 5.80 13.93
N ASP A 262 4.69 5.79 15.01
CA ASP A 262 6.17 5.70 14.94
C ASP A 262 6.67 4.26 14.82
N LEU A 263 5.79 3.28 15.08
CA LEU A 263 6.12 1.88 14.96
C LEU A 263 6.35 1.49 13.49
N GLN A 264 7.50 0.91 13.20
CA GLN A 264 7.86 0.45 11.86
C GLN A 264 8.04 -1.06 11.81
N ALA A 265 7.46 -1.68 10.80
CA ALA A 265 7.67 -3.09 10.52
C ALA A 265 9.09 -3.30 9.95
N PRO A 266 9.86 -4.29 10.44
CA PRO A 266 11.22 -4.50 9.97
C PRO A 266 11.23 -5.05 8.54
N VAL A 267 11.93 -4.35 7.64
CA VAL A 267 12.16 -4.79 6.26
C VAL A 267 13.33 -5.78 6.24
N THR A 268 13.03 -7.07 6.29
CA THR A 268 14.03 -8.15 6.44
C THR A 268 14.40 -8.88 5.14
N THR A 269 13.59 -8.69 4.10
CA THR A 269 13.72 -9.31 2.77
C THR A 269 13.64 -8.24 1.68
N GLU A 270 14.14 -8.54 0.49
CA GLU A 270 14.05 -7.66 -0.71
C GLU A 270 12.95 -8.15 -1.68
N ASP A 271 12.12 -9.09 -1.23
CA ASP A 271 11.03 -9.70 -2.00
C ASP A 271 9.69 -8.98 -1.78
N GLU A 272 8.59 -9.58 -2.21
CA GLU A 272 7.25 -9.00 -2.09
C GLU A 272 6.88 -8.68 -0.64
N ILE A 273 7.37 -9.43 0.35
CA ILE A 273 7.10 -9.18 1.76
C ILE A 273 7.89 -7.98 2.27
N GLY A 274 9.12 -7.82 1.77
CA GLY A 274 9.94 -6.64 2.04
C GLY A 274 9.31 -5.36 1.50
N ILE A 275 8.84 -5.41 0.26
CA ILE A 275 8.10 -4.30 -0.37
C ILE A 275 6.83 -4.00 0.42
N LEU A 276 6.06 -5.02 0.81
CA LEU A 276 4.85 -4.84 1.64
C LEU A 276 5.16 -4.13 2.97
N ALA A 277 6.22 -4.54 3.67
CA ALA A 277 6.65 -3.90 4.91
C ALA A 277 7.05 -2.43 4.70
N ALA A 278 7.79 -2.14 3.63
CA ALA A 278 8.20 -0.78 3.28
C ALA A 278 7.00 0.11 2.93
N SER A 279 6.09 -0.37 2.09
CA SER A 279 4.86 0.34 1.71
C SER A 279 3.96 0.60 2.92
N PHE A 280 3.83 -0.37 3.83
CA PHE A 280 3.12 -0.19 5.09
C PHE A 280 3.73 0.91 5.96
N ASN A 281 5.06 0.93 6.10
CA ASN A 281 5.76 1.99 6.85
C ASN A 281 5.55 3.37 6.22
N GLN A 282 5.60 3.48 4.88
CA GLN A 282 5.33 4.74 4.16
C GLN A 282 3.90 5.24 4.40
N LEU A 283 2.91 4.35 4.32
CA LEU A 283 1.52 4.70 4.60
C LEU A 283 1.35 5.19 6.03
N THR A 284 1.97 4.51 6.99
CA THR A 284 1.92 4.86 8.42
C THR A 284 2.49 6.27 8.65
N GLN A 285 3.63 6.60 8.04
CA GLN A 285 4.23 7.92 8.12
C GLN A 285 3.36 9.00 7.48
N ARG A 286 2.69 8.69 6.36
CA ARG A 286 1.78 9.64 5.70
C ARG A 286 0.55 9.93 6.55
N VAL A 287 -0.02 8.91 7.20
CA VAL A 287 -1.14 9.07 8.14
C VAL A 287 -0.75 9.96 9.32
N LYS A 288 0.43 9.75 9.91
CA LYS A 288 0.95 10.61 11.00
C LYS A 288 0.99 12.07 10.58
N MET A 289 1.59 12.35 9.43
CA MET A 289 1.78 13.71 8.92
C MET A 289 0.43 14.42 8.68
N LEU A 290 -0.56 13.72 8.12
CA LEU A 290 -1.91 14.25 7.93
C LEU A 290 -2.63 14.53 9.26
N LEU A 291 -2.43 13.67 10.27
CA LEU A 291 -3.03 13.87 11.58
C LEU A 291 -2.47 15.10 12.29
N GLU A 292 -1.14 15.31 12.22
CA GLU A 292 -0.47 16.49 12.78
C GLU A 292 -0.95 17.78 12.09
N GLU A 293 -1.06 17.77 10.76
CA GLU A 293 -1.57 18.91 9.97
C GLU A 293 -3.03 19.24 10.34
N GLN A 294 -3.89 18.22 10.46
CA GLN A 294 -5.29 18.42 10.84
C GLN A 294 -5.44 18.96 12.27
N GLN A 295 -4.63 18.48 13.22
CA GLN A 295 -4.62 18.99 14.59
C GLN A 295 -4.18 20.45 14.67
N ALA A 296 -3.12 20.82 13.93
CA ALA A 296 -2.65 22.20 13.87
C ALA A 296 -3.72 23.14 13.29
N ALA A 297 -4.38 22.73 12.20
CA ALA A 297 -5.47 23.49 11.60
C ALA A 297 -6.67 23.64 12.55
N ALA A 298 -7.07 22.57 13.23
CA ALA A 298 -8.16 22.60 14.20
C ALA A 298 -7.86 23.54 15.38
N LEU A 299 -6.63 23.52 15.90
CA LEU A 299 -6.20 24.40 16.99
C LEU A 299 -6.24 25.88 16.55
N GLN A 300 -5.74 26.19 15.36
CA GLN A 300 -5.78 27.55 14.82
C GLN A 300 -7.23 28.04 14.65
N GLN A 301 -8.11 27.17 14.14
CA GLN A 301 -9.53 27.49 14.00
C GLN A 301 -10.19 27.75 15.36
N GLN A 302 -9.87 26.95 16.38
CA GLN A 302 -10.38 27.14 17.73
C GLN A 302 -9.94 28.49 18.32
N GLN A 303 -8.67 28.87 18.17
CA GLN A 303 -8.14 30.17 18.64
C GLN A 303 -8.83 31.35 17.95
N MET A 304 -9.12 31.21 16.64
CA MET A 304 -9.86 32.22 15.87
C MET A 304 -11.28 32.40 16.39
N GLN A 305 -11.99 31.29 16.64
CA GLN A 305 -13.34 31.33 17.21
C GLN A 305 -13.36 31.96 18.60
N GLU A 306 -12.44 31.58 19.47
CA GLU A 306 -12.36 32.12 20.84
C GLU A 306 -12.13 33.64 20.83
N THR A 307 -11.22 34.13 19.99
CA THR A 307 -10.94 35.58 19.92
C THR A 307 -12.10 36.36 19.30
N GLN A 308 -12.79 35.79 18.30
CA GLN A 308 -14.01 36.37 17.74
C GLN A 308 -15.12 36.48 18.79
N LEU A 309 -15.32 35.43 19.60
CA LEU A 309 -16.30 35.44 20.70
C LEU A 309 -15.97 36.52 21.73
N ILE A 310 -14.72 36.61 22.17
CA ILE A 310 -14.28 37.66 23.12
C ILE A 310 -14.52 39.06 22.53
N GLN A 311 -14.23 39.27 21.25
CA GLN A 311 -14.45 40.56 20.60
C GLN A 311 -15.94 40.88 20.48
N SER A 312 -16.77 39.89 20.12
CA SER A 312 -18.23 40.03 20.07
C SER A 312 -18.81 40.36 21.44
N GLU A 313 -18.35 39.68 22.50
CA GLU A 313 -18.78 39.94 23.88
C GLU A 313 -18.37 41.34 24.33
N LYS A 314 -17.13 41.76 24.04
CA LYS A 314 -16.67 43.13 24.31
C LYS A 314 -17.53 44.18 23.61
N MET A 315 -17.87 43.96 22.33
CA MET A 315 -18.71 44.89 21.57
C MET A 315 -20.15 44.94 22.10
N SER A 316 -20.75 43.80 22.45
CA SER A 316 -22.09 43.76 23.04
C SER A 316 -22.13 44.40 24.44
N SER A 317 -21.14 44.12 25.29
CA SER A 317 -20.99 44.73 26.62
C SER A 317 -20.80 46.25 26.52
N LEU A 318 -19.93 46.70 25.61
CA LEU A 318 -19.75 48.13 25.33
C LEU A 318 -21.04 48.76 24.81
N GLY A 319 -21.75 48.10 23.90
CA GLY A 319 -23.05 48.55 23.39
C GLY A 319 -24.07 48.76 24.52
N ARG A 320 -24.27 47.76 25.39
CA ARG A 320 -25.17 47.86 26.54
C ARG A 320 -24.79 48.98 27.51
N MET A 321 -23.51 49.12 27.83
CA MET A 321 -23.02 50.18 28.73
C MET A 321 -23.24 51.55 28.12
N VAL A 322 -22.90 51.73 26.83
CA VAL A 322 -23.09 52.98 26.09
C VAL A 322 -24.57 53.34 25.99
N ALA A 323 -25.47 52.38 25.77
CA ALA A 323 -26.91 52.62 25.75
C ALA A 323 -27.44 53.15 27.10
N GLY A 324 -26.97 52.58 28.22
CA GLY A 324 -27.31 53.04 29.57
C GLY A 324 -26.82 54.45 29.85
N VAL A 325 -25.53 54.72 29.60
CA VAL A 325 -24.92 56.05 29.75
C VAL A 325 -25.61 57.07 28.85
N ALA A 326 -25.91 56.71 27.60
CA ALA A 326 -26.66 57.56 26.68
C ALA A 326 -28.02 57.94 27.27
N HIS A 327 -28.77 56.98 27.84
CA HIS A 327 -30.06 57.27 28.45
C HIS A 327 -29.93 58.19 29.68
N GLU A 328 -28.92 57.97 30.53
CA GLU A 328 -28.70 58.78 31.73
C GLU A 328 -28.22 60.20 31.43
N ILE A 329 -27.48 60.42 30.33
CA ILE A 329 -27.08 61.76 29.88
C ILE A 329 -28.22 62.45 29.12
N ASN A 330 -29.01 61.71 28.33
CA ASN A 330 -30.11 62.30 27.55
C ASN A 330 -31.13 63.01 28.45
N ASN A 331 -31.43 62.41 29.61
CA ASN A 331 -32.42 62.94 30.55
C ASN A 331 -32.09 64.38 31.04
N PRO A 332 -30.95 64.65 31.70
CA PRO A 332 -30.58 66.00 32.13
C PRO A 332 -30.42 66.98 30.96
N VAL A 333 -29.91 66.51 29.83
CA VAL A 333 -29.74 67.37 28.63
C VAL A 333 -31.08 67.81 28.06
N ASN A 334 -32.07 66.92 28.00
CA ASN A 334 -33.42 67.27 27.55
C ASN A 334 -34.09 68.27 28.50
N PHE A 335 -33.87 68.16 29.82
CA PHE A 335 -34.36 69.17 30.77
C PHE A 335 -33.71 70.53 30.54
N ILE A 336 -32.39 70.59 30.33
CA ILE A 336 -31.69 71.86 30.05
C ILE A 336 -32.15 72.44 28.72
N TYR A 337 -32.11 71.64 27.65
CA TYR A 337 -32.46 72.08 26.30
C TYR A 337 -33.91 72.57 26.20
N GLY A 338 -34.87 71.82 26.75
CA GLY A 338 -36.28 72.19 26.71
C GLY A 338 -36.58 73.48 27.50
N ASN A 339 -35.88 73.72 28.61
CA ASN A 339 -36.07 74.95 29.38
C ASN A 339 -35.33 76.15 28.78
N LEU A 340 -34.25 75.96 28.02
CA LEU A 340 -33.53 77.06 27.37
C LEU A 340 -34.39 77.81 26.35
N GLU A 341 -35.30 77.14 25.67
CA GLU A 341 -36.23 77.79 24.72
C GLU A 341 -37.20 78.74 25.44
N HIS A 342 -37.74 78.31 26.58
CA HIS A 342 -38.55 79.17 27.44
C HIS A 342 -37.74 80.31 28.05
N ALA A 343 -36.53 80.03 28.53
CA ALA A 343 -35.64 81.05 29.11
C ALA A 343 -35.29 82.14 28.09
N ASN A 344 -35.00 81.77 26.83
CA ASN A 344 -34.81 82.74 25.74
C ASN A 344 -36.03 83.63 25.57
N THR A 345 -37.23 83.04 25.53
CA THR A 345 -38.47 83.81 25.38
C THR A 345 -38.67 84.79 26.53
N TYR A 346 -38.42 84.36 27.78
CA TYR A 346 -38.52 85.23 28.95
C TYR A 346 -37.51 86.38 28.92
N VAL A 347 -36.28 86.10 28.48
CA VAL A 347 -35.26 87.14 28.33
C VAL A 347 -35.63 88.12 27.22
N ASP A 348 -36.11 87.64 26.07
CA ASP A 348 -36.55 88.49 24.95
C ASP A 348 -37.71 89.41 25.38
N ASP A 349 -38.70 88.89 26.11
CA ASP A 349 -39.83 89.68 26.64
C ASP A 349 -39.37 90.75 27.65
N LEU A 350 -38.45 90.40 28.55
CA LEU A 350 -37.90 91.34 29.53
C LEU A 350 -37.07 92.44 28.85
N LEU A 351 -36.23 92.08 27.87
CA LEU A 351 -35.44 93.03 27.09
C LEU A 351 -36.34 93.96 26.27
N ALA A 352 -37.43 93.44 25.68
CA ALA A 352 -38.41 94.24 24.96
C ALA A 352 -39.16 95.23 25.86
N LEU A 353 -39.49 94.83 27.10
CA LEU A 353 -40.07 95.73 28.10
C LEU A 353 -39.09 96.84 28.50
N ILE A 354 -37.82 96.48 28.74
CA ILE A 354 -36.77 97.45 29.09
C ILE A 354 -36.54 98.44 27.94
N ASP A 355 -36.46 97.96 26.69
CA ASP A 355 -36.36 98.81 25.50
C ASP A 355 -37.55 99.78 25.39
N THR A 356 -38.76 99.28 25.63
CA THR A 356 -39.98 100.12 25.63
C THR A 356 -39.91 101.18 26.74
N TYR A 357 -39.46 100.81 27.94
CA TYR A 357 -39.28 101.77 29.04
C TYR A 357 -38.23 102.84 28.71
N GLN A 358 -37.08 102.45 28.14
CA GLN A 358 -36.02 103.37 27.72
C GLN A 358 -36.48 104.34 26.63
N ARG A 359 -37.35 103.90 25.71
CA ARG A 359 -37.95 104.76 24.67
C ARG A 359 -38.98 105.76 25.22
N GLU A 360 -39.87 105.31 26.11
CA GLU A 360 -40.97 106.14 26.61
C GLU A 360 -40.56 107.08 27.76
N VAL A 361 -39.47 106.77 28.48
CA VAL A 361 -38.96 107.58 29.60
C VAL A 361 -37.49 107.99 29.36
N PRO A 362 -37.23 108.98 28.48
CA PRO A 362 -35.87 109.39 28.11
C PRO A 362 -35.07 110.08 29.24
N GLN A 363 -35.72 110.48 30.34
CA GLN A 363 -35.06 110.96 31.57
C GLN A 363 -35.63 110.24 32.80
N PRO A 364 -35.18 109.00 33.06
CA PRO A 364 -35.64 108.24 34.21
C PRO A 364 -35.14 108.87 35.53
N PRO A 365 -35.83 108.66 36.67
CA PRO A 365 -35.40 109.17 37.98
C PRO A 365 -33.97 108.75 38.34
N SER A 366 -33.25 109.56 39.12
CA SER A 366 -31.84 109.32 39.47
C SER A 366 -31.58 107.94 40.12
N ALA A 367 -32.55 107.42 40.89
CA ALA A 367 -32.47 106.08 41.46
C ALA A 367 -32.42 104.97 40.40
N VAL A 368 -33.15 105.14 39.28
CA VAL A 368 -33.17 104.18 38.16
C VAL A 368 -31.88 104.30 37.35
N GLN A 369 -31.36 105.51 37.14
CA GLN A 369 -30.07 105.72 36.47
C GLN A 369 -28.92 105.07 37.25
N ALA A 370 -28.86 105.30 38.57
CA ALA A 370 -27.86 104.67 39.44
C ALA A 370 -27.92 103.14 39.38
N GLN A 371 -29.14 102.56 39.40
CA GLN A 371 -29.31 101.11 39.29
C GLN A 371 -28.91 100.57 37.90
N THR A 372 -29.20 101.33 36.84
CA THR A 372 -28.86 100.97 35.45
C THR A 372 -27.33 100.93 35.25
N GLU A 373 -26.61 101.90 35.81
CA GLU A 373 -25.15 101.91 35.84
C GLU A 373 -24.58 100.80 36.74
N GLU A 374 -25.18 100.55 37.92
CA GLU A 374 -24.72 99.52 38.87
C GLU A 374 -24.75 98.11 38.27
N ILE A 375 -25.79 97.77 37.50
CA ILE A 375 -25.94 96.45 36.88
C ILE A 375 -25.29 96.34 35.49
N ASP A 376 -24.76 97.45 34.96
CA ASP A 376 -24.26 97.56 33.59
C ASP A 376 -25.27 97.02 32.56
N LEU A 377 -26.43 97.68 32.48
CA LEU A 377 -27.55 97.20 31.68
C LEU A 377 -27.21 97.01 30.20
N GLU A 378 -26.38 97.88 29.61
CA GLU A 378 -25.98 97.77 28.20
C GLU A 378 -25.21 96.48 27.94
N PHE A 379 -24.27 96.12 28.82
CA PHE A 379 -23.58 94.83 28.75
C PHE A 379 -24.53 93.65 28.90
N LEU A 380 -25.47 93.70 29.86
CA LEU A 380 -26.45 92.62 30.06
C LEU A 380 -27.37 92.42 28.85
N GLN A 381 -27.83 93.50 28.21
CA GLN A 381 -28.67 93.42 27.01
C GLN A 381 -27.94 92.72 25.85
N GLU A 382 -26.62 92.88 25.75
CA GLU A 382 -25.81 92.24 24.71
C GLU A 382 -25.36 90.81 25.06
N ASP A 383 -24.95 90.56 26.30
CA ASP A 383 -24.32 89.29 26.72
C ASP A 383 -25.36 88.20 27.07
N LEU A 384 -26.50 88.56 27.66
CA LEU A 384 -27.49 87.58 28.12
C LEU A 384 -28.06 86.71 26.97
N PRO A 385 -28.40 87.27 25.79
CA PRO A 385 -28.79 86.45 24.63
C PRO A 385 -27.64 85.57 24.12
N LYS A 386 -26.39 86.06 24.12
CA LYS A 386 -25.20 85.29 23.70
C LYS A 386 -24.92 84.12 24.63
N LEU A 387 -25.08 84.33 25.95
CA LEU A 387 -24.94 83.29 26.97
C LEU A 387 -25.96 82.16 26.76
N LEU A 388 -27.24 82.48 26.57
CA LEU A 388 -28.28 81.50 26.30
C LEU A 388 -28.05 80.76 24.98
N GLN A 389 -27.62 81.48 23.93
CA GLN A 389 -27.26 80.86 22.66
C GLN A 389 -26.07 79.91 22.79
N SER A 390 -25.06 80.26 23.58
CA SER A 390 -23.91 79.39 23.87
C SER A 390 -24.34 78.12 24.61
N MET A 391 -25.20 78.26 25.63
CA MET A 391 -25.78 77.12 26.35
C MET A 391 -26.60 76.22 25.42
N LYS A 392 -27.41 76.80 24.52
CA LYS A 392 -28.19 76.07 23.52
C LYS A 392 -27.30 75.26 22.59
N MET A 393 -26.25 75.87 22.03
CA MET A 393 -25.27 75.16 21.19
C MET A 393 -24.56 74.03 21.95
N GLY A 394 -24.22 74.25 23.23
CA GLY A 394 -23.65 73.23 24.10
C GLY A 394 -24.59 72.05 24.31
N SER A 395 -25.84 72.31 24.68
CA SER A 395 -26.87 71.30 24.90
C SER A 395 -27.19 70.51 23.62
N ASP A 396 -27.32 71.19 22.47
CA ASP A 396 -27.50 70.53 21.17
C ASP A 396 -26.34 69.59 20.86
N ARG A 397 -25.10 70.04 21.11
CA ARG A 397 -23.92 69.20 20.90
C ARG A 397 -23.94 67.95 21.77
N VAL A 398 -24.28 68.06 23.05
CA VAL A 398 -24.36 66.89 23.94
C VAL A 398 -25.47 65.94 23.46
N ARG A 399 -26.62 66.49 23.05
CA ARG A 399 -27.73 65.69 22.50
C ARG A 399 -27.29 64.90 21.26
N GLN A 400 -26.55 65.52 20.34
CA GLN A 400 -26.02 64.84 19.14
C GLN A 400 -25.04 63.71 19.48
N ILE A 401 -24.16 63.91 20.48
CA ILE A 401 -23.24 62.89 20.97
C ILE A 401 -24.02 61.70 21.53
N VAL A 402 -25.01 61.97 22.37
CA VAL A 402 -25.84 60.93 22.99
C VAL A 402 -26.65 60.14 21.95
N LEU A 403 -27.20 60.81 20.93
CA LEU A 403 -27.90 60.15 19.83
C LEU A 403 -26.97 59.26 19.00
N SER A 404 -25.76 59.73 18.71
CA SER A 404 -24.75 58.95 17.98
C SER A 404 -24.29 57.72 18.77
N LEU A 405 -24.10 57.87 20.09
CA LEU A 405 -23.79 56.76 21.00
C LEU A 405 -24.92 55.73 21.05
N LYS A 406 -26.18 56.19 21.11
CA LYS A 406 -27.37 55.33 21.06
C LYS A 406 -27.45 54.54 19.75
N ASN A 407 -27.21 55.19 18.62
CA ASN A 407 -27.21 54.53 17.31
C ASN A 407 -26.08 53.50 17.20
N PHE A 408 -24.88 53.83 17.70
CA PHE A 408 -23.77 52.90 17.77
C PHE A 408 -24.06 51.70 18.68
N SER A 409 -24.79 51.87 19.78
CA SER A 409 -25.11 50.78 20.73
C SER A 409 -26.05 49.70 20.16
N ARG A 410 -26.68 49.93 19.00
CA ARG A 410 -27.58 48.98 18.32
C ARG A 410 -26.83 47.91 17.52
N LEU A 411 -25.73 47.39 18.09
CA LEU A 411 -24.88 46.37 17.46
C LEU A 411 -25.60 45.02 17.26
N ASP A 412 -26.70 44.77 17.99
CA ASP A 412 -27.43 43.49 18.02
C ASP A 412 -28.62 43.40 17.02
N GLU A 413 -28.82 44.38 16.13
CA GLU A 413 -29.86 44.29 15.10
C GLU A 413 -29.46 43.24 14.03
N SER A 414 -30.06 42.05 14.14
CA SER A 414 -29.88 40.92 13.23
C SER A 414 -30.70 41.03 11.94
N GLU A 415 -31.41 42.13 11.75
CA GLU A 415 -32.29 42.37 10.61
C GLU A 415 -31.67 43.35 9.62
N VAL A 416 -31.77 42.99 8.34
CA VAL A 416 -31.39 43.84 7.22
C VAL A 416 -32.37 45.01 7.14
N HIS A 417 -31.84 46.22 7.09
CA HIS A 417 -32.63 47.43 6.92
C HIS A 417 -31.94 48.43 5.99
N ALA A 418 -32.67 49.48 5.61
CA ALA A 418 -32.09 50.60 4.86
C ALA A 418 -31.15 51.40 5.77
N VAL A 419 -29.86 51.38 5.45
CA VAL A 419 -28.78 52.06 6.19
C VAL A 419 -28.39 53.33 5.45
N ASP A 420 -28.40 54.44 6.18
CA ASP A 420 -27.79 55.71 5.75
C ASP A 420 -26.28 55.69 6.08
N LEU A 421 -25.46 55.61 5.04
CA LEU A 421 -24.01 55.55 5.17
C LEU A 421 -23.40 56.84 5.74
N HIS A 422 -23.94 58.01 5.40
CA HIS A 422 -23.44 59.28 5.91
C HIS A 422 -23.73 59.41 7.40
N ALA A 423 -24.94 59.03 7.84
CA ALA A 423 -25.28 59.00 9.25
C ALA A 423 -24.37 58.06 10.06
N CYS A 424 -24.04 56.89 9.50
CA CYS A 424 -23.09 55.97 10.13
C CYS A 424 -21.69 56.58 10.24
N LEU A 425 -21.15 57.13 9.15
CA LEU A 425 -19.82 57.75 9.12
C LEU A 425 -19.72 58.93 10.10
N ASP A 426 -20.71 59.83 10.10
CA ASP A 426 -20.71 61.01 10.97
C ASP A 426 -20.83 60.64 12.44
N SER A 427 -21.66 59.64 12.77
CA SER A 427 -21.77 59.13 14.13
C SER A 427 -20.43 58.51 14.59
N THR A 428 -19.76 57.73 13.73
CA THR A 428 -18.44 57.17 14.02
C THR A 428 -17.37 58.25 14.23
N LEU A 429 -17.35 59.27 13.36
CA LEU A 429 -16.45 60.42 13.49
C LEU A 429 -16.72 61.22 14.78
N LEU A 430 -17.98 61.37 15.17
CA LEU A 430 -18.34 62.06 16.40
C LEU A 430 -17.82 61.33 17.64
N ILE A 431 -17.95 59.99 17.66
CA ILE A 431 -17.40 59.12 18.72
C ILE A 431 -15.86 59.24 18.79
N LEU A 432 -15.19 59.27 17.62
CA LEU A 432 -13.74 59.46 17.53
C LEU A 432 -13.28 60.92 17.70
N GLY A 433 -14.21 61.85 17.92
CA GLY A 433 -13.95 63.29 17.90
C GLY A 433 -12.91 63.76 18.92
N SER A 434 -12.77 63.10 20.07
CA SER A 434 -11.73 63.42 21.06
C SER A 434 -10.31 63.11 20.57
N ARG A 435 -10.15 62.04 19.77
CA ARG A 435 -8.88 61.66 19.15
C ARG A 435 -8.54 62.56 17.97
N ILE A 436 -9.55 62.91 17.16
CA ILE A 436 -9.40 63.79 15.98
C ILE A 436 -8.95 65.20 16.36
N LYS A 437 -9.42 65.74 17.51
CA LYS A 437 -9.06 67.10 17.98
C LYS A 437 -7.57 67.32 18.26
N LYS A 438 -6.73 66.28 18.24
CA LYS A 438 -5.27 66.38 18.38
C LYS A 438 -4.58 66.76 17.05
N GLY A 439 -5.08 67.79 16.36
CA GLY A 439 -4.45 68.33 15.15
C GLY A 439 -4.71 67.55 13.86
N ILE A 440 -5.72 66.66 13.81
CA ILE A 440 -6.12 65.96 12.58
C ILE A 440 -7.24 66.76 11.88
N THR A 441 -7.03 67.11 10.61
CA THR A 441 -8.05 67.74 9.77
C THR A 441 -8.84 66.68 9.02
N VAL A 442 -10.13 66.59 9.28
CA VAL A 442 -11.03 65.64 8.59
C VAL A 442 -11.80 66.35 7.49
N THR A 443 -11.61 65.92 6.24
CA THR A 443 -12.31 66.43 5.06
C THR A 443 -13.40 65.43 4.65
N ARG A 444 -14.65 65.90 4.56
CA ARG A 444 -15.81 65.08 4.19
C ARG A 444 -16.25 65.43 2.76
N ASN A 445 -15.95 64.56 1.81
CA ASN A 445 -16.37 64.68 0.42
C ASN A 445 -17.54 63.72 0.17
N TYR A 446 -18.70 64.08 0.70
CA TYR A 446 -19.89 63.24 0.59
C TYR A 446 -20.62 63.50 -0.73
N GLY A 447 -20.59 62.52 -1.64
CA GLY A 447 -21.40 62.52 -2.85
C GLY A 447 -22.85 62.12 -2.56
N ALA A 448 -23.72 62.29 -3.54
CA ALA A 448 -25.10 61.80 -3.45
C ALA A 448 -25.10 60.26 -3.58
N VAL A 449 -25.33 59.57 -2.48
CA VAL A 449 -25.40 58.10 -2.42
C VAL A 449 -26.76 57.66 -1.85
N PRO A 450 -27.38 56.59 -2.38
CA PRO A 450 -28.63 56.09 -1.83
C PRO A 450 -28.40 55.34 -0.51
N ASN A 451 -29.47 55.15 0.25
CA ASN A 451 -29.44 54.20 1.37
C ASN A 451 -29.19 52.79 0.83
N ILE A 452 -28.39 52.00 1.56
CA ILE A 452 -28.07 50.62 1.20
C ILE A 452 -28.82 49.64 2.10
N GLU A 453 -29.15 48.45 1.60
CA GLU A 453 -29.64 47.36 2.45
C GLU A 453 -28.46 46.72 3.20
N GLY A 454 -28.52 46.67 4.54
CA GLY A 454 -27.43 46.10 5.32
C GLY A 454 -27.67 46.05 6.81
N TYR A 455 -26.58 45.80 7.54
CA TYR A 455 -26.54 45.71 8.99
C TYR A 455 -25.75 46.90 9.55
N SER A 456 -26.45 47.94 10.02
CA SER A 456 -25.84 49.18 10.50
C SER A 456 -24.80 48.95 11.61
N GLY A 457 -25.09 48.08 12.58
CA GLY A 457 -24.15 47.70 13.65
C GLY A 457 -22.82 47.14 13.13
N LEU A 458 -22.87 46.26 12.12
CA LEU A 458 -21.66 45.69 11.53
C LEU A 458 -20.87 46.74 10.72
N LEU A 459 -21.56 47.65 10.03
CA LEU A 459 -20.90 48.77 9.32
C LEU A 459 -20.26 49.76 10.28
N TYR A 460 -20.88 50.04 11.44
CA TYR A 460 -20.25 50.82 12.51
C TYR A 460 -18.93 50.20 12.96
N GLN A 461 -18.87 48.87 13.08
CA GLN A 461 -17.64 48.16 13.42
C GLN A 461 -16.57 48.29 12.32
N VAL A 462 -16.94 48.19 11.05
CA VAL A 462 -16.01 48.40 9.92
C VAL A 462 -15.45 49.82 9.97
N PHE A 463 -16.32 50.83 10.06
CA PHE A 463 -15.90 52.23 10.05
C PHE A 463 -15.05 52.58 11.28
N MET A 464 -15.39 52.08 12.47
CA MET A 464 -14.54 52.27 13.65
C MET A 464 -13.14 51.67 13.45
N ASN A 465 -13.03 50.48 12.89
CA ASN A 465 -11.74 49.84 12.67
C ASN A 465 -10.89 50.61 11.66
N LEU A 466 -11.47 51.01 10.53
CA LEU A 466 -10.76 51.75 9.49
C LEU A 466 -10.37 53.16 9.95
N LEU A 467 -11.30 53.91 10.54
CA LEU A 467 -11.04 55.26 11.03
C LEU A 467 -10.06 55.26 12.21
N SER A 468 -10.15 54.29 13.12
CA SER A 468 -9.17 54.17 14.21
C SER A 468 -7.79 53.86 13.66
N ASN A 469 -7.65 52.96 12.67
CA ASN A 469 -6.35 52.67 12.08
C ASN A 469 -5.75 53.88 11.35
N ALA A 470 -6.58 54.65 10.63
CA ALA A 470 -6.15 55.90 10.01
C ALA A 470 -5.70 56.93 11.05
N ILE A 471 -6.45 57.10 12.14
CA ILE A 471 -6.08 58.00 13.24
C ILE A 471 -4.78 57.53 13.92
N ASP A 472 -4.62 56.23 14.18
CA ASP A 472 -3.41 55.67 14.78
C ASP A 472 -2.19 55.98 13.89
N ALA A 473 -2.29 55.76 12.58
CA ALA A 473 -1.23 56.05 11.62
C ALA A 473 -0.85 57.55 11.57
N LEU A 474 -1.83 58.44 11.76
CA LEU A 474 -1.61 59.90 11.84
C LEU A 474 -1.05 60.33 13.20
N GLU A 475 -1.43 59.68 14.31
CA GLU A 475 -0.88 59.94 15.65
C GLU A 475 0.58 59.49 15.76
N GLU A 476 0.95 58.39 15.11
CA GLU A 476 2.32 57.85 15.08
C GLU A 476 3.30 58.65 14.22
N GLN A 477 2.81 59.55 13.35
CA GLN A 477 3.68 60.44 12.60
C GLN A 477 4.38 61.45 13.51
N PRO A 478 5.71 61.66 13.35
CA PRO A 478 6.44 62.69 14.08
C PRO A 478 5.86 64.07 13.76
N ASP A 479 5.85 64.98 14.74
CA ASP A 479 5.40 66.36 14.59
C ASP A 479 6.27 67.08 13.53
N THR A 480 5.81 66.99 12.29
CA THR A 480 6.37 67.64 11.11
C THR A 480 5.37 68.71 10.67
N ASN A 481 5.83 69.76 9.98
CA ASN A 481 4.99 70.88 9.51
C ASN A 481 3.90 70.47 8.48
N SER A 482 3.73 69.19 8.19
CA SER A 482 2.70 68.68 7.29
C SER A 482 1.38 68.48 8.03
N PRO A 483 0.25 69.02 7.53
CA PRO A 483 -1.04 68.86 8.19
C PRO A 483 -1.49 67.40 8.16
N LYS A 484 -1.80 66.82 9.32
CA LYS A 484 -2.40 65.48 9.43
C LYS A 484 -3.81 65.54 8.83
N GLN A 485 -4.06 64.78 7.78
CA GLN A 485 -5.30 64.79 7.02
C GLN A 485 -5.93 63.40 6.91
N LEU A 486 -7.24 63.37 7.10
CA LEU A 486 -8.10 62.24 6.83
C LEU A 486 -9.21 62.69 5.88
N ILE A 487 -9.29 62.09 4.70
CA ILE A 487 -10.26 62.41 3.66
C ILE A 487 -11.22 61.22 3.52
N ILE A 488 -12.51 61.49 3.67
CA ILE A 488 -13.57 60.50 3.47
C ILE A 488 -14.37 60.90 2.25
N THR A 489 -14.37 60.03 1.23
CA THR A 489 -15.11 60.26 -0.01
C THR A 489 -16.19 59.21 -0.16
N THR A 490 -17.42 59.62 -0.46
CA THR A 490 -18.48 58.70 -0.86
C THR A 490 -18.93 59.04 -2.27
N GLU A 491 -19.09 58.03 -3.11
CA GLU A 491 -19.57 58.20 -4.47
C GLU A 491 -20.40 56.98 -4.89
N GLN A 492 -21.34 57.21 -5.79
CA GLN A 492 -22.05 56.16 -6.48
C GLN A 492 -21.39 55.95 -7.84
N THR A 493 -20.67 54.84 -8.01
CA THR A 493 -20.00 54.52 -9.29
C THR A 493 -20.98 53.95 -10.31
N ASP A 494 -21.96 53.18 -9.85
CA ASP A 494 -23.01 52.53 -10.66
C ASP A 494 -24.37 52.58 -9.93
N PRO A 495 -25.50 52.39 -10.64
CA PRO A 495 -26.84 52.38 -10.01
C PRO A 495 -26.97 51.39 -8.83
N ASN A 496 -26.15 50.35 -8.82
CA ASN A 496 -26.21 49.27 -7.85
C ASN A 496 -25.08 49.29 -6.81
N TRP A 497 -24.11 50.19 -6.91
CA TRP A 497 -22.89 50.15 -6.08
C TRP A 497 -22.54 51.52 -5.50
N VAL A 498 -22.21 51.53 -4.21
CA VAL A 498 -21.69 52.69 -3.49
C VAL A 498 -20.26 52.43 -3.07
N VAL A 499 -19.39 53.40 -3.29
CA VAL A 499 -17.97 53.35 -2.92
C VAL A 499 -17.70 54.34 -1.79
N ILE A 500 -16.98 53.89 -0.77
CA ILE A 500 -16.51 54.69 0.35
C ILE A 500 -14.98 54.59 0.38
N ARG A 501 -14.29 55.74 0.28
CA ARG A 501 -12.83 55.82 0.39
C ARG A 501 -12.43 56.51 1.69
N PHE A 502 -11.54 55.88 2.45
CA PHE A 502 -10.88 56.45 3.61
C PHE A 502 -9.42 56.64 3.26
N GLN A 503 -8.98 57.88 3.11
CA GLN A 503 -7.61 58.23 2.75
C GLN A 503 -6.95 59.00 3.90
N ASP A 504 -5.87 58.46 4.43
CA ASP A 504 -4.97 59.17 5.34
C ASP A 504 -3.66 59.53 4.64
N ASN A 505 -2.98 60.55 5.14
CA ASN A 505 -1.61 60.89 4.77
C ASN A 505 -0.59 60.44 5.83
N GLY A 506 -0.86 59.30 6.49
CA GLY A 506 -0.06 58.72 7.56
C GLY A 506 1.27 58.09 7.09
N SER A 507 1.83 57.20 7.89
CA SER A 507 3.12 56.53 7.60
C SER A 507 3.09 55.58 6.39
N GLY A 508 1.92 55.11 5.97
CA GLY A 508 1.77 54.13 4.90
C GLY A 508 2.31 52.73 5.29
N MET A 509 2.35 51.82 4.31
CA MET A 509 2.76 50.43 4.48
C MET A 509 3.64 49.97 3.31
N ASP A 510 4.52 49.00 3.56
CA ASP A 510 5.26 48.31 2.51
C ASP A 510 4.39 47.23 1.84
N ALA A 511 4.85 46.73 0.68
CA ALA A 511 4.11 45.75 -0.10
C ALA A 511 3.83 44.45 0.67
N ASP A 512 4.81 43.98 1.46
CA ASP A 512 4.67 42.76 2.25
C ASP A 512 3.62 42.91 3.35
N THR A 513 3.57 44.06 4.04
CA THR A 513 2.52 44.36 5.02
C THR A 513 1.17 44.47 4.34
N GLN A 514 1.07 45.19 3.21
CA GLN A 514 -0.19 45.36 2.47
C GLN A 514 -0.83 44.03 2.04
N HIS A 515 -0.03 43.01 1.73
CA HIS A 515 -0.55 41.68 1.41
C HIS A 515 -1.07 40.91 2.63
N LYS A 516 -0.53 41.19 3.82
CA LYS A 516 -0.83 40.47 5.07
C LYS A 516 -1.81 41.19 5.99
N ILE A 517 -2.12 42.48 5.78
CA ILE A 517 -2.98 43.26 6.70
C ILE A 517 -4.39 42.70 6.90
N PHE A 518 -4.87 41.88 5.96
CA PHE A 518 -6.18 41.21 6.07
C PHE A 518 -6.07 39.78 6.62
N GLU A 519 -4.86 39.27 6.86
CA GLU A 519 -4.65 37.99 7.54
C GLU A 519 -5.03 38.12 9.01
N ALA A 520 -5.75 37.14 9.54
CA ALA A 520 -6.11 37.12 10.94
C ALA A 520 -4.87 37.07 11.85
N PHE A 521 -4.88 37.83 12.94
CA PHE A 521 -3.80 37.95 13.93
C PHE A 521 -2.53 38.66 13.45
N PHE A 522 -2.48 39.13 12.21
CA PHE A 522 -1.39 39.96 11.74
C PHE A 522 -1.54 41.40 12.29
N THR A 523 -0.48 41.92 12.92
CA THR A 523 -0.45 43.30 13.44
C THR A 523 0.98 43.83 13.44
N THR A 524 1.16 45.09 13.05
CA THR A 524 2.42 45.83 13.16
C THR A 524 2.56 46.55 14.51
N LYS A 525 1.47 46.62 15.30
CA LYS A 525 1.44 47.29 16.62
C LYS A 525 2.11 46.43 17.72
N PRO A 526 2.65 47.04 18.79
CA PRO A 526 3.27 46.33 19.90
C PRO A 526 2.36 45.30 20.58
N ARG A 527 2.97 44.30 21.24
CA ARG A 527 2.25 43.23 21.95
C ARG A 527 1.27 43.80 22.99
N GLY A 528 -0.01 43.42 22.86
CA GLY A 528 -1.09 43.83 23.76
C GLY A 528 -1.92 45.03 23.30
N ILE A 529 -1.50 45.73 22.25
CA ILE A 529 -2.21 46.91 21.71
C ILE A 529 -3.03 46.57 20.47
N GLY A 530 -2.46 45.78 19.54
CA GLY A 530 -3.15 45.32 18.34
C GLY A 530 -3.60 43.86 18.46
N THR A 531 -4.89 43.58 18.25
CA THR A 531 -5.41 42.20 18.16
C THR A 531 -5.14 41.54 16.82
N GLY A 532 -4.81 42.33 15.78
CA GLY A 532 -4.65 41.85 14.40
C GLY A 532 -5.93 41.30 13.77
N LEU A 533 -7.10 41.57 14.37
CA LEU A 533 -8.39 41.06 13.90
C LEU A 533 -9.30 42.15 13.31
N GLY A 534 -9.03 43.43 13.57
CA GLY A 534 -9.91 44.51 13.14
C GLY A 534 -10.10 44.56 11.61
N LEU A 535 -9.02 44.49 10.84
CA LEU A 535 -9.08 44.55 9.38
C LEU A 535 -9.60 43.26 8.74
N SER A 536 -9.26 42.09 9.28
CA SER A 536 -9.76 40.80 8.80
C SER A 536 -11.28 40.65 9.06
N ILE A 537 -11.76 41.07 10.23
CA ILE A 537 -13.20 41.15 10.51
C ILE A 537 -13.88 42.18 9.62
N SER A 538 -13.24 43.32 9.38
CA SER A 538 -13.81 44.34 8.49
C SER A 538 -14.00 43.80 7.07
N ARG A 539 -13.01 43.05 6.57
CA ARG A 539 -13.10 42.34 5.30
C ARG A 539 -14.21 41.29 5.30
N GLN A 540 -14.30 40.49 6.35
CA GLN A 540 -15.36 39.49 6.52
C GLN A 540 -16.76 40.11 6.50
N ILE A 541 -16.95 41.22 7.23
CA ILE A 541 -18.24 41.94 7.27
C ILE A 541 -18.60 42.50 5.90
N VAL A 542 -17.64 43.11 5.20
CA VAL A 542 -17.90 43.71 3.89
C VAL A 542 -18.14 42.63 2.84
N GLU A 543 -17.27 41.62 2.74
CA GLU A 543 -17.32 40.60 1.68
C GLU A 543 -18.39 39.52 1.95
N GLU A 544 -18.47 38.98 3.18
CA GLU A 544 -19.38 37.85 3.49
C GLU A 544 -20.79 38.29 3.89
N LYS A 545 -20.92 39.39 4.66
CA LYS A 545 -22.22 39.85 5.19
C LYS A 545 -22.90 40.89 4.30
N HIS A 546 -22.14 41.77 3.67
CA HIS A 546 -22.68 42.83 2.80
C HIS A 546 -22.45 42.57 1.31
N HIS A 547 -21.81 41.45 0.93
CA HIS A 547 -21.53 41.10 -0.47
C HIS A 547 -20.79 42.20 -1.25
N GLY A 548 -19.95 42.95 -0.53
CA GLY A 548 -19.13 44.02 -1.05
C GLY A 548 -17.67 43.61 -1.27
N GLN A 549 -16.79 44.61 -1.39
CA GLN A 549 -15.35 44.43 -1.50
C GLN A 549 -14.61 45.46 -0.64
N LEU A 550 -13.56 45.03 0.06
CA LEU A 550 -12.65 45.91 0.79
C LEU A 550 -11.24 45.80 0.19
N ALA A 551 -10.73 46.91 -0.34
CA ALA A 551 -9.39 47.02 -0.91
C ALA A 551 -8.54 48.02 -0.11
N CYS A 552 -7.22 47.88 -0.20
CA CYS A 552 -6.25 48.78 0.41
C CYS A 552 -5.15 49.11 -0.61
N CYS A 553 -4.84 50.40 -0.72
CA CYS A 553 -3.72 50.93 -1.48
C CYS A 553 -2.88 51.80 -0.54
N SER A 554 -1.61 51.49 -0.35
CA SER A 554 -0.72 52.20 0.57
C SER A 554 0.68 52.29 -0.02
N GLU A 555 1.36 53.40 0.25
CA GLU A 555 2.76 53.58 -0.09
C GLU A 555 3.48 54.24 1.09
N MET A 556 4.68 53.75 1.43
CA MET A 556 5.46 54.24 2.55
C MET A 556 5.69 55.75 2.44
N GLY A 557 5.27 56.50 3.48
CA GLY A 557 5.39 57.94 3.57
C GLY A 557 4.35 58.75 2.78
N GLN A 558 3.48 58.12 2.00
CA GLN A 558 2.38 58.78 1.26
C GLN A 558 1.01 58.58 1.94
N GLY A 559 0.91 57.60 2.84
CA GLY A 559 -0.31 57.27 3.57
C GLY A 559 -1.06 56.07 2.99
N THR A 560 -2.28 55.85 3.48
CA THR A 560 -3.09 54.68 3.13
C THR A 560 -4.48 55.08 2.64
N THR A 561 -4.97 54.37 1.64
CA THR A 561 -6.34 54.48 1.15
C THR A 561 -7.05 53.12 1.24
N PHE A 562 -8.06 53.04 2.11
CA PHE A 562 -9.00 51.93 2.12
C PHE A 562 -10.22 52.25 1.25
N VAL A 563 -10.62 51.30 0.42
CA VAL A 563 -11.77 51.43 -0.49
C VAL A 563 -12.78 50.33 -0.18
N ILE A 564 -13.96 50.72 0.27
CA ILE A 564 -15.11 49.84 0.46
C ILE A 564 -16.04 50.02 -0.73
N THR A 565 -16.50 48.91 -1.30
CA THR A 565 -17.53 48.87 -2.35
C THR A 565 -18.70 48.05 -1.84
N LEU A 566 -19.90 48.63 -1.75
CA LEU A 566 -21.09 48.00 -1.18
C LEU A 566 -22.24 48.03 -2.19
N PRO A 567 -23.03 46.95 -2.31
CA PRO A 567 -24.21 46.95 -3.15
C PRO A 567 -25.34 47.74 -2.49
N VAL A 568 -26.14 48.46 -3.29
CA VAL A 568 -27.32 49.20 -2.80
C VAL A 568 -28.41 48.26 -2.29
N LYS A 569 -28.53 47.07 -2.89
CA LYS A 569 -29.47 46.02 -2.47
C LYS A 569 -28.74 44.72 -2.20
N LEU A 570 -29.13 44.02 -1.14
CA LEU A 570 -28.64 42.68 -0.81
C LEU A 570 -29.37 41.67 -1.70
N THR A 571 -28.89 41.45 -2.93
CA THR A 571 -29.44 40.41 -3.79
C THR A 571 -29.16 39.02 -3.21
N ASN A 572 -30.21 38.37 -2.70
CA ASN A 572 -30.20 36.95 -2.34
C ASN A 572 -30.09 36.08 -3.61
N SER A 573 -28.90 35.99 -4.19
CA SER A 573 -28.59 34.94 -5.16
C SER A 573 -27.09 34.69 -5.18
N LEU A 574 -26.65 33.62 -4.51
CA LEU A 574 -25.40 32.94 -4.82
C LEU A 574 -25.43 32.48 -6.29
N PRO A 575 -24.58 32.99 -7.20
CA PRO A 575 -24.24 32.25 -8.39
C PRO A 575 -23.29 31.15 -7.93
N LYS A 576 -23.70 29.88 -8.10
CA LYS A 576 -22.80 28.74 -7.99
C LYS A 576 -21.55 29.01 -8.83
N THR A 577 -20.41 29.05 -8.18
CA THR A 577 -19.09 29.10 -8.79
C THR A 577 -18.95 27.93 -9.76
N THR A 578 -18.99 28.22 -11.06
CA THR A 578 -18.28 27.40 -12.04
C THR A 578 -16.92 28.05 -12.22
N ALA A 579 -15.89 27.31 -11.85
CA ALA A 579 -14.52 27.69 -12.09
C ALA A 579 -14.27 27.81 -13.61
N LYS A 580 -13.83 28.98 -14.06
CA LYS A 580 -12.74 29.14 -15.04
C LYS A 580 -12.36 30.61 -15.16
N SER A 581 -11.10 30.86 -14.82
CA SER A 581 -10.19 31.84 -15.43
C SER A 581 -10.81 32.76 -16.47
N ASP A 582 -11.09 34.01 -16.09
CA ASP A 582 -10.68 35.17 -16.87
C ASP A 582 -10.62 36.41 -15.95
N ARG A 583 -9.42 36.94 -15.76
CA ARG A 583 -9.18 38.20 -15.05
C ARG A 583 -9.46 39.35 -16.02
N PRO A 584 -10.38 40.29 -15.76
CA PRO A 584 -10.34 41.58 -16.41
C PRO A 584 -9.29 42.46 -15.72
N LYS A 585 -8.39 43.06 -16.52
CA LYS A 585 -7.49 44.13 -16.06
C LYS A 585 -8.33 45.34 -15.62
N PRO A 586 -8.02 46.01 -14.50
CA PRO A 586 -8.63 47.29 -14.20
C PRO A 586 -8.09 48.34 -15.17
N ALA A 587 -8.96 48.87 -16.02
CA ALA A 587 -8.73 50.07 -16.79
C ALA A 587 -9.49 51.22 -16.11
N PHE A 588 -8.89 51.82 -15.08
CA PHE A 588 -9.32 53.13 -14.57
C PHE A 588 -8.10 53.88 -14.05
N LEU A 589 -7.46 54.60 -14.97
CA LEU A 589 -6.57 55.73 -14.73
C LEU A 589 -7.00 56.81 -15.72
N THR A 590 -7.79 57.75 -15.23
CA THR A 590 -7.81 59.17 -15.60
C THR A 590 -8.47 59.93 -14.47
#